data_AF-A0A7C6D6Q3-F1
#
_entry.id   AF-A0A7C6D6Q3-F1
#
_cell.length_a   1.000
_cell.length_b   1.000
_cell.length_c   1.000
_cell.angle_alpha   90.00
_cell.angle_beta   90.00
_cell.angle_gamma   90.00
#
_symmetry.space_group_name_H-M   'P 1'
#
loop_
_entity.id
_entity.type
_entity.pdbx_description
1 polymer ?
#
loop_
_entity_poly.entity_id
_entity_poly.type
_entity_poly.pdbx_seq_one_letter_code
_entity_poly.pdbx_strand_id
1 'polypeptide(L)'
;MGSALVYLLWFLDVLGFKSIASRGFARHARPDHHPYVVYMAAKQLIRSGNKDEARELLTGALEKRPSLRCGRLLIHLFIKDKQHQSALNVAQSLSDIEPENPWPYLLIGDVQYFFLRDSDSAFESFKKALDICKRLNRKNPLKVAYKRVSRVLEEKGMEDELVDCLAEFIKLESSNFHDHEFDILVRGMIDRGRRDEARGILSLGIRAYPRSLLLRQAWESLGFGKQEDLPAIPVRGKTPPPDVELIPVKTRLFVENDDPVQAMKQYVTQPLPGDIAILSSCVAGLMEGRIFMEGAVEPGLLAKTLSRFVDQKDIPFGGAAPMANPLSMQVLLEEIGTLKTLLAAGAGAVGKLLGKKGWFYIVGGQDAGQIDDVLGSLPPYDYYVIMGPEDPSGLSSKMARELGCEAAIVDANDLGVAWAVGYSSGVDPAWLEEVMSSNPAGNQEQQTPVVLVRRKPSTDTV
;
A
#
# COMPACT_ATOMS: atom_id res chain seq x y z
N MET A 1 -9.19 -22.70 -32.61
CA MET A 1 -9.99 -21.45 -32.46
C MET A 1 -9.75 -20.74 -31.13
N GLY A 2 -9.68 -21.42 -29.98
CA GLY A 2 -9.55 -20.77 -28.65
C GLY A 2 -8.38 -19.78 -28.49
N SER A 3 -7.16 -20.13 -28.93
CA SER A 3 -6.00 -19.25 -28.73
C SER A 3 -6.06 -17.95 -29.57
N ALA A 4 -6.60 -18.00 -30.78
CA ALA A 4 -6.75 -16.82 -31.64
C ALA A 4 -7.70 -15.77 -31.02
N LEU A 5 -8.78 -16.23 -30.39
CA LEU A 5 -9.71 -15.36 -29.69
C LEU A 5 -9.06 -14.70 -28.47
N VAL A 6 -8.23 -15.42 -27.72
CA VAL A 6 -7.49 -14.87 -26.58
C VAL A 6 -6.50 -13.79 -27.01
N TYR A 7 -5.81 -13.95 -28.15
CA TYR A 7 -4.94 -12.90 -28.68
C TYR A 7 -5.72 -11.66 -29.12
N LEU A 8 -6.90 -11.82 -29.72
CA LEU A 8 -7.78 -10.69 -30.05
C LEU A 8 -8.22 -9.93 -28.79
N LEU A 9 -8.63 -10.66 -27.74
CA LEU A 9 -9.02 -10.06 -26.47
C LEU A 9 -7.86 -9.34 -25.80
N TRP A 10 -6.64 -9.88 -25.88
CA TRP A 10 -5.45 -9.21 -25.39
C TRP A 10 -5.12 -7.95 -26.19
N PHE A 11 -5.29 -7.97 -27.50
CA PHE A 11 -5.15 -6.74 -28.30
C PHE A 11 -6.16 -5.66 -27.86
N LEU A 12 -7.41 -6.04 -27.62
CA LEU A 12 -8.43 -5.11 -27.09
C LEU A 12 -8.07 -4.58 -25.69
N ASP A 13 -7.51 -5.42 -24.83
CA ASP A 13 -7.00 -5.04 -23.50
C ASP A 13 -5.92 -3.95 -23.60
N VAL A 14 -4.97 -4.12 -24.51
CA VAL A 14 -3.89 -3.13 -24.79
C VAL A 14 -4.44 -1.81 -25.30
N LEU A 15 -5.48 -1.85 -26.13
CA LEU A 15 -6.17 -0.66 -26.63
C LEU A 15 -7.03 0.04 -25.55
N GLY A 16 -7.20 -0.57 -24.37
CA GLY A 16 -7.96 0.00 -23.26
C GLY A 16 -9.42 -0.45 -23.18
N PHE A 17 -9.86 -1.42 -24.00
CA PHE A 17 -11.20 -2.00 -23.92
C PHE A 17 -11.30 -3.06 -22.79
N LYS A 18 -10.90 -2.67 -21.58
CA LYS A 18 -10.70 -3.55 -20.42
C LYS A 18 -11.93 -4.39 -20.08
N SER A 19 -13.10 -3.79 -20.02
CA SER A 19 -14.37 -4.50 -19.70
C SER A 19 -14.74 -5.58 -20.73
N ILE A 20 -14.41 -5.37 -22.01
CA ILE A 20 -14.67 -6.36 -23.07
C ILE A 20 -13.65 -7.49 -22.96
N ALA A 21 -12.36 -7.13 -22.84
CA ALA A 21 -11.28 -8.08 -22.73
C ALA A 21 -11.41 -8.98 -21.49
N SER A 22 -11.64 -8.39 -20.30
CA SER A 22 -11.76 -9.13 -19.03
C SER A 22 -12.92 -10.13 -19.05
N ARG A 23 -14.08 -9.74 -19.56
CA ARG A 23 -15.24 -10.64 -19.74
C ARG A 23 -14.98 -11.74 -20.75
N GLY A 24 -14.26 -11.43 -21.83
CA GLY A 24 -13.83 -12.43 -22.80
C GLY A 24 -12.83 -13.42 -22.21
N PHE A 25 -11.85 -12.93 -21.45
CA PHE A 25 -10.87 -13.78 -20.75
C PHE A 25 -11.56 -14.70 -19.75
N ALA A 26 -12.50 -14.20 -18.94
CA ALA A 26 -13.27 -15.03 -18.00
C ALA A 26 -13.99 -16.20 -18.69
N ARG A 27 -14.42 -16.05 -19.95
CA ARG A 27 -15.13 -17.08 -20.71
C ARG A 27 -14.22 -18.07 -21.45
N HIS A 28 -12.98 -17.66 -21.77
CA HIS A 28 -12.15 -18.38 -22.74
C HIS A 28 -10.72 -18.67 -22.26
N ALA A 29 -10.31 -18.12 -21.12
CA ALA A 29 -9.02 -18.45 -20.52
C ALA A 29 -8.98 -19.92 -20.10
N ARG A 30 -7.81 -20.52 -20.24
CA ARG A 30 -7.53 -21.89 -19.83
C ARG A 30 -6.26 -21.90 -18.99
N PRO A 31 -6.09 -22.92 -18.12
CA PRO A 31 -4.91 -23.07 -17.26
C PRO A 31 -3.54 -22.91 -17.93
N ASP A 32 -3.40 -23.34 -19.18
CA ASP A 32 -2.15 -23.31 -19.95
C ASP A 32 -1.87 -21.96 -20.66
N HIS A 33 -2.82 -21.03 -20.63
CA HIS A 33 -2.64 -19.71 -21.23
C HIS A 33 -1.63 -18.85 -20.44
N HIS A 34 -1.27 -17.69 -21.00
CA HIS A 34 -0.33 -16.77 -20.36
C HIS A 34 -0.83 -16.34 -18.96
N PRO A 35 0.04 -16.27 -17.92
CA PRO A 35 -0.34 -15.90 -16.56
C PRO A 35 -1.14 -14.59 -16.46
N TYR A 36 -0.78 -13.58 -17.26
CA TYR A 36 -1.56 -12.34 -17.36
C TYR A 36 -3.03 -12.59 -17.75
N VAL A 37 -3.28 -13.40 -18.78
CA VAL A 37 -4.63 -13.72 -19.26
C VAL A 37 -5.42 -14.47 -18.18
N VAL A 38 -4.79 -15.45 -17.55
CA VAL A 38 -5.40 -16.23 -16.46
C VAL A 38 -5.72 -15.33 -15.27
N TYR A 39 -4.79 -14.47 -14.87
CA TYR A 39 -4.97 -13.50 -13.79
C TYR A 39 -6.14 -12.55 -14.07
N MET A 40 -6.22 -11.98 -15.27
CA MET A 40 -7.31 -11.07 -15.65
C MET A 40 -8.66 -11.78 -15.74
N ALA A 41 -8.68 -13.03 -16.23
CA ALA A 41 -9.87 -13.87 -16.21
C ALA A 41 -10.36 -14.13 -14.79
N ALA A 42 -9.45 -14.57 -13.90
CA ALA A 42 -9.76 -14.85 -12.51
C ALA A 42 -10.25 -13.60 -11.77
N LYS A 43 -9.60 -12.42 -11.94
CA LYS A 43 -10.10 -11.15 -11.39
C LYS A 43 -11.54 -10.87 -11.82
N GLN A 44 -11.85 -11.06 -13.10
CA GLN A 44 -13.21 -10.85 -13.60
C GLN A 44 -14.21 -11.87 -13.02
N LEU A 45 -13.84 -13.13 -12.89
CA LEU A 45 -14.67 -14.16 -12.28
C LEU A 45 -14.99 -13.83 -10.81
N ILE A 46 -13.99 -13.39 -10.05
CA ILE A 46 -14.14 -12.95 -8.65
C ILE A 46 -15.13 -11.79 -8.56
N ARG A 47 -14.97 -10.77 -9.41
CA ARG A 47 -15.87 -9.61 -9.48
C ARG A 47 -17.31 -9.99 -9.82
N SER A 48 -17.49 -11.00 -10.67
CA SER A 48 -18.81 -11.51 -11.04
C SER A 48 -19.43 -12.45 -9.99
N GLY A 49 -18.74 -12.72 -8.88
CA GLY A 49 -19.19 -13.65 -7.83
C GLY A 49 -18.86 -15.12 -8.09
N ASN A 50 -18.19 -15.45 -9.20
CA ASN A 50 -17.81 -16.81 -9.59
C ASN A 50 -16.46 -17.23 -8.98
N LYS A 51 -16.36 -17.17 -7.64
CA LYS A 51 -15.10 -17.44 -6.93
C LYS A 51 -14.58 -18.87 -7.13
N ASP A 52 -15.46 -19.86 -7.22
CA ASP A 52 -15.06 -21.26 -7.37
C ASP A 52 -14.44 -21.53 -8.75
N GLU A 53 -15.02 -20.99 -9.82
CA GLU A 53 -14.46 -21.04 -11.17
C GLU A 53 -13.09 -20.34 -11.23
N ALA A 54 -12.95 -19.19 -10.54
CA ALA A 54 -11.67 -18.50 -10.44
C ALA A 54 -10.61 -19.37 -9.73
N ARG A 55 -11.01 -20.03 -8.64
CA ARG A 55 -10.13 -20.92 -7.86
C ARG A 55 -9.68 -22.12 -8.70
N GLU A 56 -10.59 -22.76 -9.42
CA GLU A 56 -10.29 -23.88 -10.33
C GLU A 56 -9.31 -23.45 -11.44
N LEU A 57 -9.60 -22.32 -12.09
CA LEU A 57 -8.74 -21.79 -13.15
C LEU A 57 -7.32 -21.48 -12.66
N LEU A 58 -7.19 -20.84 -11.49
CA LEU A 58 -5.89 -20.51 -10.89
C LEU A 58 -5.13 -21.76 -10.42
N THR A 59 -5.83 -22.73 -9.83
CA THR A 59 -5.22 -24.00 -9.39
C THR A 59 -4.66 -24.75 -10.58
N GLY A 60 -5.46 -24.94 -11.64
CA GLY A 60 -4.99 -25.57 -12.87
C GLY A 60 -3.82 -24.79 -13.49
N ALA A 61 -3.83 -23.45 -13.44
CA ALA A 61 -2.74 -22.66 -13.98
C ALA A 61 -1.43 -22.87 -13.22
N LEU A 62 -1.48 -23.07 -11.90
CA LEU A 62 -0.29 -23.43 -11.13
C LEU A 62 0.28 -24.80 -11.50
N GLU A 63 -0.56 -25.75 -11.93
CA GLU A 63 -0.09 -27.06 -12.42
C GLU A 63 0.51 -26.99 -13.82
N LYS A 64 -0.08 -26.20 -14.72
CA LYS A 64 0.32 -26.16 -16.15
C LYS A 64 1.41 -25.14 -16.44
N ARG A 65 1.32 -23.96 -15.84
CA ARG A 65 2.25 -22.84 -16.04
C ARG A 65 2.34 -22.01 -14.75
N PRO A 66 3.04 -22.55 -13.72
CA PRO A 66 3.14 -21.86 -12.46
C PRO A 66 3.70 -20.46 -12.59
N SER A 67 3.15 -19.54 -11.79
CA SER A 67 3.61 -18.17 -11.72
C SER A 67 3.24 -17.58 -10.36
N LEU A 68 4.14 -16.75 -9.84
CA LEU A 68 3.90 -16.01 -8.60
C LEU A 68 2.64 -15.12 -8.71
N ARG A 69 2.34 -14.60 -9.91
CA ARG A 69 1.13 -13.81 -10.20
C ARG A 69 -0.18 -14.54 -9.92
N CYS A 70 -0.37 -15.70 -10.55
CA CYS A 70 -1.57 -16.50 -10.34
C CYS A 70 -1.60 -17.09 -8.93
N GLY A 71 -0.45 -17.52 -8.42
CA GLY A 71 -0.32 -18.05 -7.07
C GLY A 71 -0.72 -17.04 -5.99
N ARG A 72 -0.26 -15.78 -6.10
CA ARG A 72 -0.63 -14.73 -5.14
C ARG A 72 -2.13 -14.40 -5.15
N LEU A 73 -2.78 -14.44 -6.33
CA LEU A 73 -4.23 -14.24 -6.42
C LEU A 73 -5.00 -15.44 -5.83
N LEU A 74 -4.50 -16.66 -6.00
CA LEU A 74 -5.08 -17.84 -5.36
C LEU A 74 -4.94 -17.77 -3.83
N ILE A 75 -3.79 -17.33 -3.33
CA ILE A 75 -3.54 -17.05 -1.91
C ILE A 75 -4.53 -16.01 -1.37
N HIS A 76 -4.78 -14.93 -2.12
CA HIS A 76 -5.78 -13.91 -1.77
C HIS A 76 -7.16 -14.54 -1.55
N LEU A 77 -7.61 -15.42 -2.46
CA LEU A 77 -8.89 -16.12 -2.34
C LEU A 77 -8.94 -16.99 -1.07
N PHE A 78 -7.89 -17.76 -0.80
CA PHE A 78 -7.82 -18.57 0.40
C PHE A 78 -7.82 -17.73 1.69
N ILE A 79 -7.12 -16.59 1.70
CA ILE A 79 -7.14 -15.67 2.84
C ILE A 79 -8.55 -15.09 3.04
N LYS A 80 -9.22 -14.63 1.97
CA LYS A 80 -10.61 -14.13 2.01
C LYS A 80 -11.59 -15.18 2.55
N ASP A 81 -11.35 -16.45 2.26
CA ASP A 81 -12.18 -17.55 2.75
C ASP A 81 -11.71 -18.11 4.12
N LYS A 82 -10.77 -17.42 4.79
CA LYS A 82 -10.15 -17.83 6.08
C LYS A 82 -9.45 -19.19 6.03
N GLN A 83 -9.09 -19.68 4.85
CA GLN A 83 -8.35 -20.92 4.62
C GLN A 83 -6.85 -20.68 4.63
N HIS A 84 -6.31 -20.20 5.76
CA HIS A 84 -4.92 -19.75 5.87
C HIS A 84 -3.89 -20.88 5.61
N GLN A 85 -4.21 -22.12 5.97
CA GLN A 85 -3.33 -23.26 5.66
C GLN A 85 -3.25 -23.54 4.16
N SER A 86 -4.36 -23.42 3.43
CA SER A 86 -4.36 -23.56 1.96
C SER A 86 -3.54 -22.45 1.30
N ALA A 87 -3.64 -21.22 1.80
CA ALA A 87 -2.79 -20.11 1.39
C ALA A 87 -1.29 -20.41 1.61
N LEU A 88 -0.93 -20.94 2.78
CA LEU A 88 0.44 -21.33 3.09
C LEU A 88 0.95 -22.43 2.13
N ASN A 89 0.13 -23.45 1.88
CA ASN A 89 0.51 -24.56 0.98
C ASN A 89 0.78 -24.05 -0.46
N VAL A 90 0.00 -23.08 -0.95
CA VAL A 90 0.27 -22.45 -2.27
C VAL A 90 1.56 -21.64 -2.23
N ALA A 91 1.82 -20.89 -1.16
CA ALA A 91 3.05 -20.12 -1.04
C ALA A 91 4.30 -21.03 -1.01
N GLN A 92 4.21 -22.17 -0.32
CA GLN A 92 5.25 -23.20 -0.27
C GLN A 92 5.51 -23.83 -1.63
N SER A 93 4.47 -24.20 -2.38
CA SER A 93 4.65 -24.78 -3.72
C SER A 93 5.32 -23.81 -4.70
N LEU A 94 5.07 -22.50 -4.58
CA LEU A 94 5.79 -21.48 -5.36
C LEU A 94 7.28 -21.43 -5.00
N SER A 95 7.62 -21.61 -3.73
CA SER A 95 9.03 -21.65 -3.29
C SER A 95 9.77 -22.90 -3.77
N ASP A 96 9.07 -24.03 -3.94
CA ASP A 96 9.66 -25.25 -4.49
C ASP A 96 10.00 -25.10 -5.98
N ILE A 97 9.21 -24.28 -6.70
CA ILE A 97 9.38 -24.02 -8.13
C ILE A 97 10.51 -23.04 -8.38
N GLU A 98 10.65 -22.02 -7.52
CA GLU A 98 11.71 -21.02 -7.60
C GLU A 98 12.50 -20.92 -6.29
N PRO A 99 13.36 -21.90 -5.95
CA PRO A 99 14.03 -21.96 -4.64
C PRO A 99 14.94 -20.79 -4.32
N GLU A 100 15.41 -20.09 -5.35
CA GLU A 100 16.31 -18.94 -5.30
C GLU A 100 15.57 -17.60 -5.41
N ASN A 101 14.24 -17.60 -5.50
CA ASN A 101 13.41 -16.40 -5.48
C ASN A 101 13.07 -16.06 -4.01
N PRO A 102 13.41 -14.87 -3.50
CA PRO A 102 13.11 -14.51 -2.12
C PRO A 102 11.61 -14.21 -1.87
N TRP A 103 10.85 -13.84 -2.91
CA TRP A 103 9.46 -13.40 -2.76
C TRP A 103 8.51 -14.48 -2.23
N PRO A 104 8.55 -15.75 -2.69
CA PRO A 104 7.80 -16.83 -2.07
C PRO A 104 8.07 -16.98 -0.58
N TYR A 105 9.33 -16.87 -0.12
CA TYR A 105 9.66 -17.01 1.30
C TYR A 105 9.16 -15.83 2.16
N LEU A 106 9.20 -14.61 1.63
CA LEU A 106 8.54 -13.45 2.28
C LEU A 106 7.03 -13.69 2.39
N LEU A 107 6.40 -14.19 1.32
CA LEU A 107 4.98 -14.50 1.31
C LEU A 107 4.60 -15.62 2.29
N ILE A 108 5.40 -16.69 2.37
CA ILE A 108 5.25 -17.78 3.35
C ILE A 108 5.31 -17.20 4.77
N GLY A 109 6.34 -16.41 5.07
CA GLY A 109 6.52 -15.79 6.37
C GLY A 109 5.38 -14.84 6.72
N ASP A 110 4.88 -14.06 5.77
CA ASP A 110 3.73 -13.16 5.98
C ASP A 110 2.44 -13.93 6.25
N VAL A 111 2.19 -15.05 5.56
CA VAL A 111 1.05 -15.94 5.86
C VAL A 111 1.18 -16.52 7.27
N GLN A 112 2.36 -17.02 7.63
CA GLN A 112 2.64 -17.59 8.95
C GLN A 112 2.45 -16.55 10.07
N TYR A 113 3.03 -15.38 9.91
CA TYR A 113 3.03 -14.33 10.92
C TYR A 113 1.67 -13.66 11.09
N PHE A 114 1.09 -13.11 10.01
CA PHE A 114 -0.11 -12.27 10.10
C PHE A 114 -1.41 -13.08 10.17
N PHE A 115 -1.45 -14.30 9.62
CA PHE A 115 -2.69 -15.05 9.48
C PHE A 115 -2.74 -16.34 10.31
N LEU A 116 -1.61 -17.03 10.48
CA LEU A 116 -1.51 -18.23 11.33
C LEU A 116 -1.01 -17.91 12.75
N ARG A 117 -0.44 -16.72 12.98
CA ARG A 117 0.17 -16.31 14.25
C ARG A 117 1.31 -17.23 14.70
N ASP A 118 2.02 -17.79 13.73
CA ASP A 118 3.21 -18.63 13.94
C ASP A 118 4.47 -17.80 13.70
N SER A 119 4.91 -17.09 14.75
CA SER A 119 6.08 -16.22 14.69
C SER A 119 7.39 -16.98 14.49
N ASP A 120 7.48 -18.22 14.97
CA ASP A 120 8.71 -19.01 14.92
C ASP A 120 8.98 -19.50 13.51
N SER A 121 7.97 -20.10 12.86
CA SER A 121 8.09 -20.51 11.46
C SER A 121 8.26 -19.30 10.53
N ALA A 122 7.56 -18.20 10.81
CA ALA A 122 7.70 -16.98 10.05
C ALA A 122 9.14 -16.43 10.09
N PHE A 123 9.77 -16.46 11.27
CA PHE A 123 11.14 -15.99 11.43
C PHE A 123 12.13 -16.75 10.56
N GLU A 124 12.01 -18.08 10.50
CA GLU A 124 12.87 -18.92 9.66
C GLU A 124 12.63 -18.64 8.18
N SER A 125 11.37 -18.45 7.77
CA SER A 125 11.03 -18.05 6.39
C SER A 125 11.62 -16.68 6.03
N PHE A 126 11.52 -15.69 6.91
CA PHE A 126 12.08 -14.36 6.71
C PHE A 126 13.61 -14.37 6.68
N LYS A 127 14.27 -15.14 7.56
CA LYS A 127 15.72 -15.32 7.55
C LYS A 127 16.20 -15.98 6.25
N LYS A 128 15.46 -16.98 5.75
CA LYS A 128 15.76 -17.61 4.46
C LYS A 128 15.65 -16.61 3.30
N ALA A 129 14.60 -15.78 3.29
CA ALA A 129 14.47 -14.71 2.31
C ALA A 129 15.63 -13.70 2.41
N LEU A 130 16.01 -13.31 3.64
CA LEU A 130 17.11 -12.38 3.91
C LEU A 130 18.44 -12.92 3.38
N ASP A 131 18.76 -14.19 3.63
CA ASP A 131 19.97 -14.86 3.14
C ASP A 131 20.05 -14.87 1.61
N ILE A 132 18.98 -15.30 0.93
CA ILE A 132 18.87 -15.28 -0.52
C ILE A 132 19.10 -13.85 -1.05
N CYS A 133 18.47 -12.86 -0.43
CA CYS A 133 18.61 -11.46 -0.84
C CYS A 133 20.04 -10.94 -0.72
N LYS A 134 20.74 -11.26 0.39
CA LYS A 134 22.15 -10.90 0.60
C LYS A 134 23.04 -11.56 -0.43
N ARG A 135 22.89 -12.87 -0.62
CA ARG A 135 23.70 -13.68 -1.54
C ARG A 135 23.54 -13.25 -3.01
N LEU A 136 22.32 -12.93 -3.42
CA LEU A 136 22.00 -12.53 -4.80
C LEU A 136 21.99 -11.01 -5.01
N ASN A 137 22.32 -10.22 -3.99
CA ASN A 137 22.31 -8.76 -4.00
C ASN A 137 20.98 -8.15 -4.50
N ARG A 138 19.85 -8.73 -4.07
CA ARG A 138 18.49 -8.31 -4.47
C ARG A 138 17.96 -7.21 -3.54
N LYS A 139 18.28 -5.95 -3.85
CA LYS A 139 18.01 -4.81 -2.96
C LYS A 139 16.55 -4.60 -2.55
N ASN A 140 15.58 -4.78 -3.45
CA ASN A 140 14.17 -4.51 -3.14
C ASN A 140 13.61 -5.50 -2.09
N PRO A 141 13.63 -6.83 -2.32
CA PRO A 141 13.18 -7.78 -1.30
C PRO A 141 14.08 -7.78 -0.06
N LEU A 142 15.35 -7.36 -0.16
CA LEU A 142 16.25 -7.21 0.99
C LEU A 142 15.70 -6.23 2.03
N LYS A 143 15.16 -5.08 1.60
CA LYS A 143 14.56 -4.06 2.48
C LYS A 143 13.37 -4.64 3.26
N VAL A 144 12.52 -5.40 2.57
CA VAL A 144 11.34 -6.06 3.16
C VAL A 144 11.78 -7.14 4.16
N ALA A 145 12.75 -7.97 3.78
CA ALA A 145 13.28 -9.03 4.64
C ALA A 145 13.87 -8.47 5.94
N TYR A 146 14.64 -7.38 5.86
CA TYR A 146 15.14 -6.70 7.06
C TYR A 146 14.01 -6.17 7.95
N LYS A 147 12.98 -5.52 7.39
CA LYS A 147 11.83 -5.04 8.16
C LYS A 147 11.14 -6.19 8.91
N ARG A 148 10.96 -7.34 8.25
CA ARG A 148 10.36 -8.55 8.85
C ARG A 148 11.22 -9.19 9.94
N VAL A 149 12.49 -9.42 9.66
CA VAL A 149 13.43 -10.02 10.62
C VAL A 149 13.59 -9.13 11.84
N SER A 150 13.74 -7.82 11.65
CA SER A 150 13.84 -6.86 12.76
C SER A 150 12.58 -6.90 13.64
N ARG A 151 11.39 -6.96 13.04
CA ARG A 151 10.14 -7.05 13.79
C ARG A 151 10.07 -8.28 14.70
N VAL A 152 10.48 -9.45 14.19
CA VAL A 152 10.43 -10.67 15.00
C VAL A 152 11.53 -10.71 16.05
N LEU A 153 12.72 -10.16 15.77
CA LEU A 153 13.80 -9.99 16.76
C LEU A 153 13.37 -9.10 17.92
N GLU A 154 12.69 -7.99 17.62
CA GLU A 154 12.10 -7.08 18.62
C GLU A 154 11.11 -7.82 19.51
N GLU A 155 10.15 -8.57 18.93
CA GLU A 155 9.15 -9.32 19.70
C GLU A 155 9.74 -10.43 20.57
N LYS A 156 10.89 -10.98 20.17
CA LYS A 156 11.62 -12.00 20.92
C LYS A 156 12.54 -11.40 22.00
N GLY A 157 12.72 -10.08 22.05
CA GLY A 157 13.65 -9.42 22.97
C GLY A 157 15.13 -9.72 22.65
N MET A 158 15.44 -10.04 21.39
CA MET A 158 16.81 -10.31 20.93
C MET A 158 17.50 -8.99 20.56
N GLU A 159 17.81 -8.18 21.59
CA GLU A 159 18.24 -6.79 21.43
C GLU A 159 19.55 -6.66 20.62
N ASP A 160 20.54 -7.51 20.87
CA ASP A 160 21.83 -7.41 20.19
C ASP A 160 21.72 -7.72 18.70
N GLU A 161 21.02 -8.80 18.35
CA GLU A 161 20.77 -9.19 16.97
C GLU A 161 19.88 -8.17 16.26
N LEU A 162 18.91 -7.57 16.97
CA LEU A 162 18.07 -6.50 16.43
C LEU A 162 18.90 -5.28 16.05
N VAL A 163 19.78 -4.81 16.94
CA VAL A 163 20.65 -3.66 16.69
C VAL A 163 21.58 -3.93 15.50
N ASP A 164 22.15 -5.13 15.41
CA ASP A 164 22.99 -5.53 14.26
C ASP A 164 22.19 -5.58 12.96
N CYS A 165 20.96 -6.11 13.02
CA CYS A 165 20.05 -6.16 11.88
C CYS A 165 19.67 -4.77 11.38
N LEU A 166 19.31 -3.86 12.30
CA LEU A 166 18.95 -2.47 11.98
C LEU A 166 20.15 -1.67 11.47
N ALA A 167 21.36 -1.93 12.00
CA ALA A 167 22.60 -1.29 11.54
C ALA A 167 22.94 -1.66 10.08
N GLU A 168 22.56 -2.86 9.61
CA GLU A 168 22.64 -3.20 8.18
C GLU A 168 21.46 -2.65 7.37
N PHE A 169 20.26 -2.63 7.95
CA PHE A 169 19.05 -2.17 7.26
C PHE A 169 19.12 -0.68 6.92
N ILE A 170 19.58 0.17 7.85
CA ILE A 170 19.67 1.63 7.66
C ILE A 170 20.55 2.01 6.45
N LYS A 171 21.56 1.20 6.11
CA LYS A 171 22.46 1.41 4.96
C LYS A 171 21.75 1.32 3.61
N LEU A 172 20.54 0.76 3.58
CA LEU A 172 19.73 0.66 2.36
C LEU A 172 18.92 1.93 2.07
N GLU A 173 18.94 2.91 3.01
CA GLU A 173 18.21 4.18 2.92
C GLU A 173 16.75 3.99 2.49
N SER A 174 16.13 2.95 3.06
CA SER A 174 14.77 2.53 2.71
C SER A 174 13.74 3.48 3.29
N SER A 175 12.70 3.85 2.54
CA SER A 175 11.54 4.58 3.07
C SER A 175 10.70 3.77 4.07
N ASN A 176 10.95 2.46 4.14
CA ASN A 176 10.34 1.52 5.09
C ASN A 176 11.15 1.39 6.41
N PHE A 177 12.15 2.25 6.62
CA PHE A 177 12.88 2.38 7.88
C PHE A 177 12.33 3.61 8.63
N HIS A 178 11.39 3.37 9.53
CA HIS A 178 10.60 4.41 10.18
C HIS A 178 11.28 4.95 11.43
N ASP A 179 10.67 5.97 12.03
CA ASP A 179 11.17 6.63 13.23
C ASP A 179 11.32 5.68 14.43
N HIS A 180 10.47 4.66 14.55
CA HIS A 180 10.61 3.60 15.55
C HIS A 180 11.94 2.83 15.41
N GLU A 181 12.31 2.41 14.20
CA GLU A 181 13.60 1.74 13.97
C GLU A 181 14.80 2.66 14.22
N PHE A 182 14.66 3.96 13.94
CA PHE A 182 15.69 4.95 14.30
C PHE A 182 15.87 5.02 15.82
N ASP A 183 14.80 5.09 16.60
CA ASP A 183 14.88 5.17 18.07
C ASP A 183 15.54 3.91 18.67
N ILE A 184 15.13 2.71 18.24
CA ILE A 184 15.74 1.45 18.68
C ILE A 184 17.24 1.42 18.38
N LEU A 185 17.61 1.72 17.13
CA LEU A 185 19.01 1.67 16.72
C LEU A 185 19.86 2.70 17.48
N VAL A 186 19.34 3.90 17.71
CA VAL A 186 20.03 4.96 18.48
C VAL A 186 20.29 4.51 19.92
N ARG A 187 19.27 3.94 20.59
CA ARG A 187 19.41 3.44 21.97
C ARG A 187 20.43 2.30 22.04
N GLY A 188 20.33 1.33 21.13
CA GLY A 188 21.31 0.23 21.06
C GLY A 188 22.75 0.70 20.82
N MET A 189 22.95 1.76 20.03
CA MET A 189 24.28 2.36 19.86
C MET A 189 24.77 3.07 21.12
N ILE A 190 23.89 3.71 21.90
CA ILE A 190 24.22 4.31 23.20
C ILE A 190 24.67 3.23 24.19
N ASP A 191 23.91 2.14 24.29
CA ASP A 191 24.19 1.04 25.22
C ASP A 191 25.53 0.36 24.90
N ARG A 192 25.91 0.35 23.62
CA ARG A 192 27.22 -0.13 23.13
C ARG A 192 28.35 0.91 23.25
N GLY A 193 28.10 2.06 23.88
CA GLY A 193 29.09 3.12 24.06
C GLY A 193 29.44 3.92 22.79
N ARG A 194 28.70 3.74 21.69
CA ARG A 194 28.91 4.39 20.38
C ARG A 194 28.11 5.69 20.28
N ARG A 195 28.32 6.60 21.24
CA ARG A 195 27.52 7.83 21.41
C ARG A 195 27.55 8.78 20.21
N ASP A 196 28.70 8.96 19.58
CA ASP A 196 28.84 9.87 18.42
C ASP A 196 28.06 9.36 17.20
N GLU A 197 28.05 8.05 17.00
CA GLU A 197 27.28 7.40 15.94
C GLU A 197 25.78 7.46 16.21
N ALA A 198 25.37 7.20 17.46
CA ALA A 198 23.97 7.37 17.89
C ALA A 198 23.46 8.79 17.60
N ARG A 199 24.28 9.82 17.88
CA ARG A 199 23.96 11.21 17.54
C ARG A 199 23.78 11.42 16.04
N GLY A 200 24.67 10.85 15.23
CA GLY A 200 24.60 10.92 13.77
C GLY A 200 23.34 10.26 13.21
N ILE A 201 23.01 9.06 13.69
CA ILE A 201 21.80 8.31 13.30
C ILE A 201 20.54 9.07 13.71
N LEU A 202 20.49 9.62 14.93
CA LEU A 202 19.32 10.36 15.39
C LEU A 202 19.11 11.66 14.59
N SER A 203 20.20 12.38 14.28
CA SER A 203 20.15 13.56 13.41
C SER A 203 19.66 13.21 12.00
N LEU A 204 20.05 12.06 11.46
CA LEU A 204 19.54 11.53 10.20
C LEU A 204 18.04 11.21 10.30
N GLY A 205 17.61 10.53 11.36
CA GLY A 205 16.21 10.20 11.62
C GLY A 205 15.32 11.44 11.74
N ILE A 206 15.77 12.49 12.44
CA ILE A 206 15.03 13.76 12.54
C ILE A 206 14.92 14.46 11.18
N ARG A 207 15.93 14.35 10.31
CA ARG A 207 15.86 14.90 8.95
C ARG A 207 14.89 14.11 8.06
N ALA A 208 14.88 12.79 8.18
CA ALA A 208 13.96 11.90 7.45
C ALA A 208 12.51 12.06 7.94
N TYR A 209 12.32 12.16 9.25
CA TYR A 209 11.03 12.28 9.93
C TYR A 209 10.97 13.55 10.78
N PRO A 210 10.94 14.74 10.15
CA PRO A 210 11.00 16.02 10.87
C PRO A 210 9.82 16.27 11.80
N ARG A 211 8.74 15.49 11.68
CA ARG A 211 7.57 15.57 12.56
C ARG A 211 7.58 14.53 13.69
N SER A 212 8.55 13.62 13.74
CA SER A 212 8.58 12.58 14.76
C SER A 212 8.86 13.19 16.14
N LEU A 213 7.86 13.16 17.01
CA LEU A 213 8.00 13.57 18.40
C LEU A 213 8.91 12.61 19.16
N LEU A 214 8.85 11.31 18.82
CA LEU A 214 9.71 10.26 19.39
C LEU A 214 11.18 10.63 19.24
N LEU A 215 11.65 10.90 18.01
CA LEU A 215 13.05 11.21 17.75
C LEU A 215 13.49 12.56 18.34
N ARG A 216 12.60 13.56 18.33
CA ARG A 216 12.87 14.87 18.94
C ARG A 216 13.02 14.77 20.46
N GLN A 217 12.17 14.00 21.12
CA GLN A 217 12.28 13.72 22.55
C GLN A 217 13.52 12.88 22.86
N ALA A 218 13.86 11.91 22.01
CA ALA A 218 15.11 11.14 22.12
C ALA A 218 16.34 12.07 22.07
N TRP A 219 16.34 13.10 21.22
CA TRP A 219 17.47 14.03 21.09
C TRP A 219 17.77 14.76 22.41
N GLU A 220 16.73 15.24 23.06
CA GLU A 220 16.85 15.94 24.34
C GLU A 220 17.15 14.99 25.49
N SER A 221 16.41 13.88 25.61
CA SER A 221 16.59 12.91 26.70
C SER A 221 17.97 12.24 26.68
N LEU A 222 18.56 12.03 25.51
CA LEU A 222 19.92 11.50 25.38
C LEU A 222 21.01 12.56 25.59
N GLY A 223 20.63 13.84 25.78
CA GLY A 223 21.56 14.94 26.06
C GLY A 223 22.34 15.42 24.83
N PHE A 224 21.72 15.43 23.65
CA PHE A 224 22.34 15.95 22.42
C PHE A 224 22.03 17.43 22.11
N GLY A 225 21.11 18.04 22.87
CA GLY A 225 20.69 19.45 22.75
C GLY A 225 19.22 19.60 23.17
N LYS A 226 18.64 20.79 23.04
CA LYS A 226 17.20 20.99 23.30
C LYS A 226 16.38 20.73 22.05
N GLN A 227 15.09 20.42 22.23
CA GLN A 227 14.15 20.31 21.10
C GLN A 227 13.97 21.64 20.34
N GLU A 228 14.09 22.77 21.06
CA GLU A 228 14.02 24.13 20.52
C GLU A 228 15.14 24.42 19.51
N ASP A 229 16.27 23.72 19.62
CA ASP A 229 17.43 23.87 18.74
C ASP A 229 17.27 23.10 17.42
N LEU A 230 16.27 22.22 17.33
CA LEU A 230 15.98 21.43 16.14
C LEU A 230 15.19 22.26 15.11
N PRO A 231 15.28 21.94 13.81
CA PRO A 231 14.47 22.61 12.79
C PRO A 231 12.99 22.62 13.14
N ALA A 232 12.27 23.70 12.84
CA ALA A 232 10.84 23.79 13.10
C ALA A 232 10.08 22.64 12.42
N ILE A 233 9.03 22.15 13.08
CA ILE A 233 8.16 21.13 12.50
C ILE A 233 7.45 21.75 11.30
N PRO A 234 7.56 21.17 10.08
CA PRO A 234 6.86 21.69 8.92
C PRO A 234 5.35 21.76 9.16
N VAL A 235 4.64 22.78 8.66
CA VAL A 235 3.17 22.86 8.74
C VAL A 235 2.54 22.00 7.63
N ARG A 236 1.42 21.31 7.92
CA ARG A 236 0.68 20.48 6.96
C ARG A 236 -0.61 21.17 6.54
N GLY A 237 -0.88 21.22 5.23
CA GLY A 237 -2.17 21.64 4.68
C GLY A 237 -2.69 22.96 5.23
N LYS A 238 -4.02 23.10 5.22
CA LYS A 238 -4.71 24.21 5.86
C LYS A 238 -5.11 23.84 7.29
N THR A 239 -5.21 24.84 8.16
CA THR A 239 -5.82 24.64 9.48
C THR A 239 -7.33 24.42 9.26
N PRO A 240 -7.92 23.35 9.82
CA PRO A 240 -9.36 23.12 9.70
C PRO A 240 -10.14 24.27 10.37
N PRO A 241 -11.38 24.54 9.93
CA PRO A 241 -12.23 25.54 10.57
C PRO A 241 -12.38 25.30 12.08
N PRO A 242 -12.46 26.35 12.93
CA PRO A 242 -12.52 26.19 14.40
C PRO A 242 -13.74 25.39 14.90
N ASP A 243 -14.82 25.42 14.14
CA ASP A 243 -16.06 24.69 14.35
C ASP A 243 -16.01 23.25 13.82
N VAL A 244 -14.86 22.78 13.32
CA VAL A 244 -14.68 21.40 12.85
C VAL A 244 -13.76 20.64 13.79
N GLU A 245 -14.20 19.46 14.19
CA GLU A 245 -13.42 18.48 14.93
C GLU A 245 -13.05 17.32 14.00
N LEU A 246 -11.76 16.98 13.99
CA LEU A 246 -11.20 15.87 13.24
C LEU A 246 -10.75 14.80 14.22
N ILE A 247 -11.45 13.68 14.25
CA ILE A 247 -11.24 12.61 15.23
C ILE A 247 -10.63 11.41 14.51
N PRO A 248 -9.28 11.27 14.49
CA PRO A 248 -8.65 10.06 13.96
C PRO A 248 -8.93 8.88 14.88
N VAL A 249 -9.37 7.77 14.30
CA VAL A 249 -9.76 6.56 15.03
C VAL A 249 -8.68 5.51 14.86
N LYS A 250 -7.98 5.17 15.95
CA LYS A 250 -6.95 4.12 15.93
C LYS A 250 -7.60 2.76 15.76
N THR A 251 -7.11 1.97 14.81
CA THR A 251 -7.63 0.65 14.49
C THR A 251 -6.58 -0.43 14.69
N ARG A 252 -6.99 -1.71 14.65
CA ARG A 252 -6.05 -2.78 14.30
C ARG A 252 -5.59 -2.61 12.85
N LEU A 253 -4.54 -3.33 12.46
CA LEU A 253 -4.18 -3.46 11.05
C LEU A 253 -5.32 -4.12 10.26
N PHE A 254 -5.81 -3.43 9.23
CA PHE A 254 -6.72 -4.02 8.26
C PHE A 254 -5.94 -4.82 7.22
N VAL A 255 -6.50 -5.97 6.86
CA VAL A 255 -5.90 -6.94 5.95
C VAL A 255 -6.87 -7.31 4.85
N GLU A 256 -6.39 -7.99 3.82
CA GLU A 256 -7.19 -8.39 2.65
C GLU A 256 -8.36 -9.32 2.99
N ASN A 257 -8.47 -9.87 4.21
CA ASN A 257 -9.64 -10.64 4.65
C ASN A 257 -10.81 -9.75 5.16
N ASP A 258 -10.55 -8.47 5.41
CA ASP A 258 -11.55 -7.56 5.96
C ASP A 258 -12.56 -7.10 4.90
N ASP A 259 -13.74 -6.69 5.38
CA ASP A 259 -14.77 -6.01 4.59
C ASP A 259 -14.81 -4.53 5.01
N PRO A 260 -14.72 -3.57 4.06
CA PRO A 260 -14.67 -2.15 4.41
C PRO A 260 -15.89 -1.67 5.21
N VAL A 261 -17.08 -2.17 4.90
CA VAL A 261 -18.32 -1.74 5.58
C VAL A 261 -18.37 -2.30 6.99
N GLN A 262 -18.03 -3.57 7.19
CA GLN A 262 -17.94 -4.15 8.55
C GLN A 262 -16.85 -3.51 9.39
N ALA A 263 -15.70 -3.20 8.79
CA ALA A 263 -14.62 -2.46 9.44
C ALA A 263 -15.12 -1.10 9.93
N MET A 264 -15.80 -0.33 9.08
CA MET A 264 -16.35 0.96 9.49
C MET A 264 -17.39 0.84 10.61
N LYS A 265 -18.31 -0.13 10.55
CA LYS A 265 -19.28 -0.38 11.64
C LYS A 265 -18.61 -0.73 12.96
N GLN A 266 -17.46 -1.41 12.92
CA GLN A 266 -16.71 -1.78 14.12
C GLN A 266 -16.08 -0.56 14.80
N TYR A 267 -15.56 0.40 14.02
CA TYR A 267 -14.76 1.52 14.56
C TYR A 267 -15.53 2.84 14.68
N VAL A 268 -16.59 3.03 13.91
CA VAL A 268 -17.49 4.18 14.01
C VAL A 268 -18.72 3.77 14.84
N THR A 269 -18.57 3.80 16.16
CA THR A 269 -19.55 3.21 17.09
C THR A 269 -20.67 4.14 17.53
N GLN A 270 -20.45 5.46 17.53
CA GLN A 270 -21.42 6.46 17.98
C GLN A 270 -21.40 7.72 17.08
N PRO A 271 -21.74 7.59 15.79
CA PRO A 271 -21.83 8.76 14.93
C PRO A 271 -23.04 9.63 15.32
N LEU A 272 -22.90 10.94 15.22
CA LEU A 272 -23.98 11.91 15.36
C LEU A 272 -24.57 12.26 13.97
N PRO A 273 -25.84 12.72 13.91
CA PRO A 273 -26.37 13.29 12.68
C PRO A 273 -25.49 14.42 12.16
N GLY A 274 -25.09 14.33 10.88
CA GLY A 274 -24.21 15.30 10.23
C GLY A 274 -22.70 15.00 10.35
N ASP A 275 -22.30 13.97 11.10
CA ASP A 275 -20.93 13.47 11.03
C ASP A 275 -20.64 12.89 9.64
N ILE A 276 -19.36 12.98 9.22
CA ILE A 276 -18.84 12.30 8.04
C ILE A 276 -17.78 11.29 8.46
N ALA A 277 -18.08 10.01 8.26
CA ALA A 277 -17.16 8.92 8.52
C ALA A 277 -16.25 8.68 7.30
N ILE A 278 -14.96 8.93 7.47
CA ILE A 278 -13.95 8.83 6.40
C ILE A 278 -13.20 7.51 6.51
N LEU A 279 -13.00 6.85 5.38
CA LEU A 279 -12.07 5.73 5.24
C LEU A 279 -10.99 6.06 4.19
N SER A 280 -9.74 5.74 4.49
CA SER A 280 -8.63 5.86 3.54
C SER A 280 -8.87 5.07 2.24
N SER A 281 -8.64 5.72 1.10
CA SER A 281 -8.70 5.11 -0.23
C SER A 281 -7.79 3.89 -0.36
N CYS A 282 -6.53 4.00 0.05
CA CYS A 282 -5.56 2.90 0.03
C CYS A 282 -6.09 1.68 0.79
N VAL A 283 -6.59 1.90 2.00
CA VAL A 283 -7.07 0.83 2.89
C VAL A 283 -8.37 0.20 2.39
N ALA A 284 -9.27 0.99 1.80
CA ALA A 284 -10.45 0.47 1.12
C ALA A 284 -10.07 -0.44 -0.06
N GLY A 285 -9.15 0.01 -0.92
CA GLY A 285 -8.64 -0.78 -2.05
C GLY A 285 -7.92 -2.07 -1.63
N LEU A 286 -7.14 -2.01 -0.55
CA LEU A 286 -6.51 -3.18 0.09
C LEU A 286 -7.56 -4.22 0.51
N MET A 287 -8.60 -3.80 1.22
CA MET A 287 -9.67 -4.70 1.66
C MET A 287 -10.49 -5.25 0.48
N GLU A 288 -10.58 -4.54 -0.64
CA GLU A 288 -11.17 -5.05 -1.89
C GLU A 288 -10.25 -6.00 -2.67
N GLY A 289 -9.00 -6.18 -2.22
CA GLY A 289 -8.03 -7.05 -2.89
C GLY A 289 -7.42 -6.42 -4.15
N ARG A 290 -7.48 -5.09 -4.32
CA ARG A 290 -6.83 -4.37 -5.42
C ARG A 290 -5.34 -4.15 -5.16
N ILE A 291 -4.65 -5.26 -4.87
CA ILE A 291 -3.25 -5.31 -4.44
C ILE A 291 -2.38 -6.05 -5.47
N PHE A 292 -1.18 -5.53 -5.72
CA PHE A 292 -0.26 -6.03 -6.73
C PHE A 292 1.14 -6.21 -6.12
N MET A 293 1.49 -7.46 -5.84
CA MET A 293 2.73 -7.81 -5.15
C MET A 293 3.95 -7.62 -6.05
N GLU A 294 5.02 -7.02 -5.51
CA GLU A 294 6.32 -7.00 -6.17
C GLU A 294 6.83 -8.43 -6.42
N GLY A 295 7.44 -8.66 -7.58
CA GLY A 295 7.83 -9.99 -8.05
C GLY A 295 6.69 -10.80 -8.67
N ALA A 296 5.44 -10.56 -8.29
CA ALA A 296 4.27 -11.17 -8.94
C ALA A 296 3.87 -10.42 -10.23
N VAL A 297 4.11 -9.11 -10.27
CA VAL A 297 3.95 -8.29 -11.47
C VAL A 297 5.33 -7.81 -11.91
N GLU A 298 5.71 -8.12 -13.14
CA GLU A 298 7.02 -7.76 -13.69
C GLU A 298 6.93 -6.51 -14.57
N PRO A 299 7.66 -5.42 -14.25
CA PRO A 299 7.66 -4.22 -15.08
C PRO A 299 8.27 -4.47 -16.47
N GLY A 300 7.48 -4.24 -17.51
CA GLY A 300 7.94 -4.26 -18.90
C GLY A 300 8.82 -3.07 -19.26
N LEU A 301 9.40 -3.10 -20.46
CA LEU A 301 10.25 -2.01 -20.97
C LEU A 301 9.49 -0.67 -21.00
N LEU A 302 8.21 -0.70 -21.35
CA LEU A 302 7.39 0.49 -21.42
C LEU A 302 7.23 1.15 -20.05
N ALA A 303 6.88 0.35 -19.02
CA ALA A 303 6.73 0.84 -17.66
C ALA A 303 8.05 1.43 -17.12
N LYS A 304 9.17 0.74 -17.37
CA LYS A 304 10.53 1.21 -17.03
C LYS A 304 10.93 2.51 -17.76
N THR A 305 10.37 2.75 -18.94
CA THR A 305 10.66 3.95 -19.73
C THR A 305 9.80 5.12 -19.27
N LEU A 306 8.50 4.91 -19.12
CA LEU A 306 7.55 5.95 -18.68
C LEU A 306 7.86 6.46 -17.26
N SER A 307 8.20 5.56 -16.34
CA SER A 307 8.54 5.90 -14.95
C SER A 307 9.73 6.87 -14.83
N ARG A 308 10.66 6.88 -15.78
CA ARG A 308 11.81 7.81 -15.77
C ARG A 308 11.44 9.26 -16.08
N PHE A 309 10.27 9.50 -16.68
CA PHE A 309 9.78 10.84 -17.00
C PHE A 309 8.96 11.46 -15.87
N VAL A 310 8.69 10.70 -14.81
CA VAL A 310 8.02 11.18 -13.60
C VAL A 310 9.07 11.81 -12.70
N ASP A 311 8.75 12.98 -12.12
CA ASP A 311 9.68 13.71 -11.27
C ASP A 311 10.11 12.82 -10.08
N GLN A 312 11.41 12.56 -10.00
CA GLN A 312 12.03 11.84 -8.88
C GLN A 312 12.45 12.87 -7.84
N LYS A 313 11.92 12.75 -6.62
CA LYS A 313 12.43 13.50 -5.48
C LYS A 313 13.48 12.63 -4.79
N ASP A 314 14.69 13.13 -4.70
CA ASP A 314 15.79 12.46 -4.02
C ASP A 314 15.82 12.95 -2.56
N ILE A 315 15.08 12.26 -1.70
CA ILE A 315 15.02 12.51 -0.27
C ILE A 315 15.52 11.24 0.42
N PRO A 316 16.58 11.28 1.24
CA PRO A 316 17.03 10.12 2.00
C PRO A 316 15.87 9.57 2.86
N PHE A 317 15.65 8.25 2.83
CA PHE A 317 14.50 7.60 3.48
C PHE A 317 13.12 8.10 2.99
N GLY A 318 13.09 8.86 1.89
CA GLY A 318 11.87 9.33 1.23
C GLY A 318 11.52 8.46 0.03
N GLY A 319 10.22 8.35 -0.24
CA GLY A 319 9.73 7.76 -1.49
C GLY A 319 9.82 8.76 -2.66
N ALA A 320 9.94 8.24 -3.88
CA ALA A 320 9.65 9.02 -5.07
C ALA A 320 8.12 9.15 -5.26
N ALA A 321 7.67 9.93 -6.23
CA ALA A 321 6.26 9.89 -6.63
C ALA A 321 5.89 8.44 -7.03
N PRO A 322 4.71 7.92 -6.67
CA PRO A 322 4.34 6.52 -6.95
C PRO A 322 4.60 6.08 -8.40
N MET A 323 4.28 6.95 -9.36
CA MET A 323 4.47 6.70 -10.79
C MET A 323 5.93 6.66 -11.26
N ALA A 324 6.89 7.08 -10.43
CA ALA A 324 8.32 6.94 -10.70
C ALA A 324 8.81 5.50 -10.47
N ASN A 325 8.02 4.64 -9.82
CA ASN A 325 8.31 3.23 -9.72
C ASN A 325 7.80 2.47 -10.96
N PRO A 326 8.67 1.71 -11.65
CA PRO A 326 8.27 0.89 -12.79
C PRO A 326 7.14 -0.11 -12.48
N LEU A 327 7.05 -0.64 -11.25
CA LEU A 327 5.96 -1.54 -10.85
C LEU A 327 4.62 -0.82 -10.84
N SER A 328 4.54 0.32 -10.16
CA SER A 328 3.35 1.17 -10.15
C SER A 328 2.92 1.57 -11.57
N MET A 329 3.87 1.95 -12.43
CA MET A 329 3.59 2.25 -13.83
C MET A 329 3.09 1.02 -14.62
N GLN A 330 3.59 -0.18 -14.33
CA GLN A 330 3.12 -1.42 -14.95
C GLN A 330 1.69 -1.74 -14.51
N VAL A 331 1.38 -1.59 -13.22
CA VAL A 331 0.01 -1.75 -12.70
C VAL A 331 -0.93 -0.77 -13.38
N LEU A 332 -0.53 0.48 -13.57
CA LEU A 332 -1.33 1.47 -14.29
C LEU A 332 -1.62 1.03 -15.73
N LEU A 333 -0.59 0.60 -16.49
CA LEU A 333 -0.75 0.07 -17.86
C LEU A 333 -1.77 -1.09 -17.90
N GLU A 334 -1.75 -1.95 -16.89
CA GLU A 334 -2.63 -3.12 -16.80
C GLU A 334 -4.05 -2.77 -16.34
N GLU A 335 -4.24 -1.75 -15.51
CA GLU A 335 -5.58 -1.38 -15.00
C GLU A 335 -6.31 -0.45 -15.98
N ILE A 336 -5.67 0.63 -16.46
CA ILE A 336 -6.34 1.60 -17.35
C ILE A 336 -6.11 1.34 -18.84
N GLY A 337 -5.13 0.49 -19.18
CA GLY A 337 -4.77 0.14 -20.54
C GLY A 337 -3.59 0.93 -21.09
N THR A 338 -2.78 0.25 -21.91
CA THR A 338 -1.54 0.80 -22.48
C THR A 338 -1.78 2.07 -23.29
N LEU A 339 -2.74 2.04 -24.23
CA LEU A 339 -3.01 3.20 -25.08
C LEU A 339 -3.47 4.41 -24.26
N LYS A 340 -4.40 4.21 -23.32
CA LYS A 340 -4.90 5.28 -22.45
C LYS A 340 -3.78 5.86 -21.58
N THR A 341 -2.91 5.02 -21.04
CA THR A 341 -1.73 5.45 -20.27
C THR A 341 -0.78 6.30 -21.12
N LEU A 342 -0.55 5.91 -22.38
CA LEU A 342 0.30 6.68 -23.30
C LEU A 342 -0.31 8.03 -23.64
N LEU A 343 -1.62 8.09 -23.88
CA LEU A 343 -2.33 9.35 -24.09
C LEU A 343 -2.25 10.25 -22.84
N ALA A 344 -2.40 9.67 -21.65
CA ALA A 344 -2.24 10.38 -20.38
C ALA A 344 -0.81 10.92 -20.20
N ALA A 345 0.21 10.11 -20.47
CA ALA A 345 1.61 10.52 -20.44
C ALA A 345 1.89 11.67 -21.43
N GLY A 346 1.36 11.56 -22.66
CA GLY A 346 1.44 12.62 -23.67
C GLY A 346 0.75 13.92 -23.23
N ALA A 347 -0.45 13.83 -22.66
CA ALA A 347 -1.16 14.98 -22.11
C ALA A 347 -0.40 15.62 -20.95
N GLY A 348 0.20 14.82 -20.06
CA GLY A 348 1.08 15.29 -18.99
C GLY A 348 2.30 16.05 -19.52
N ALA A 349 2.94 15.53 -20.57
CA ALA A 349 4.07 16.19 -21.22
C ALA A 349 3.68 17.53 -21.85
N VAL A 350 2.56 17.58 -22.57
CA VAL A 350 2.01 18.83 -23.13
C VAL A 350 1.66 19.82 -22.02
N GLY A 351 1.03 19.36 -20.94
CA GLY A 351 0.75 20.17 -19.76
C GLY A 351 2.01 20.81 -19.19
N LYS A 352 3.08 20.03 -19.01
CA LYS A 352 4.39 20.52 -18.52
C LYS A 352 4.98 21.60 -19.45
N LEU A 353 4.89 21.42 -20.77
CA LEU A 353 5.32 22.43 -21.75
C LEU A 353 4.50 23.73 -21.68
N LEU A 354 3.21 23.63 -21.36
CA LEU A 354 2.29 24.78 -21.22
C LEU A 354 2.24 25.35 -19.79
N GLY A 355 3.08 24.86 -18.86
CA GLY A 355 3.06 25.26 -17.45
C GLY A 355 1.81 24.81 -16.67
N LYS A 356 1.01 23.90 -17.22
CA LYS A 356 -0.20 23.36 -16.59
C LYS A 356 0.08 21.99 -15.97
N LYS A 357 -0.20 21.85 -14.67
CA LYS A 357 -0.04 20.59 -13.94
C LYS A 357 -1.32 19.75 -14.01
N GLY A 358 -1.20 18.45 -13.78
CA GLY A 358 -2.35 17.55 -13.57
C GLY A 358 -3.00 16.94 -14.82
N TRP A 359 -2.58 17.32 -16.04
CA TRP A 359 -3.18 16.80 -17.28
C TRP A 359 -3.05 15.28 -17.45
N PHE A 360 -2.00 14.69 -16.87
CA PHE A 360 -1.86 13.24 -16.78
C PHE A 360 -3.07 12.59 -16.09
N TYR A 361 -3.46 13.11 -14.92
CA TYR A 361 -4.58 12.57 -14.14
C TYR A 361 -5.93 12.86 -14.80
N ILE A 362 -6.08 14.00 -15.49
CA ILE A 362 -7.30 14.33 -16.24
C ILE A 362 -7.59 13.27 -17.32
N VAL A 363 -6.56 12.83 -18.06
CA VAL A 363 -6.72 11.84 -19.14
C VAL A 363 -6.67 10.41 -18.61
N GLY A 364 -5.79 10.12 -17.65
CA GLY A 364 -5.68 8.81 -17.00
C GLY A 364 -6.96 8.43 -16.25
N GLY A 365 -7.66 9.42 -15.72
CA GLY A 365 -8.86 9.25 -14.92
C GLY A 365 -8.53 8.82 -13.49
N GLN A 366 -9.56 8.35 -12.80
CA GLN A 366 -9.52 8.15 -11.36
C GLN A 366 -8.45 7.15 -10.88
N ASP A 367 -8.36 5.98 -11.51
CA ASP A 367 -7.36 4.96 -11.19
C ASP A 367 -5.91 5.47 -11.33
N ALA A 368 -5.64 6.42 -12.23
CA ALA A 368 -4.31 6.99 -12.39
C ALA A 368 -3.91 7.90 -11.23
N GLY A 369 -4.89 8.45 -10.51
CA GLY A 369 -4.70 9.30 -9.33
C GLY A 369 -4.72 8.53 -8.01
N GLN A 370 -5.18 7.27 -7.99
CA GLN A 370 -5.34 6.45 -6.78
C GLN A 370 -4.43 5.22 -6.82
N ILE A 371 -3.13 5.46 -6.68
CA ILE A 371 -2.12 4.41 -6.70
C ILE A 371 -1.06 4.68 -5.63
N ASP A 372 -1.06 3.79 -4.65
CA ASP A 372 -0.09 3.78 -3.56
C ASP A 372 1.04 2.82 -3.92
N ASP A 373 2.27 3.31 -3.84
CA ASP A 373 3.47 2.55 -4.24
C ASP A 373 3.99 1.63 -3.13
N VAL A 374 4.88 0.71 -3.52
CA VAL A 374 5.61 -0.14 -2.57
C VAL A 374 6.36 0.69 -1.54
N LEU A 375 6.56 0.12 -0.35
CA LEU A 375 7.18 0.73 0.82
C LEU A 375 6.42 1.95 1.38
N GLY A 376 5.22 2.25 0.85
CA GLY A 376 4.31 3.27 1.39
C GLY A 376 3.24 2.73 2.34
N SER A 377 3.01 1.41 2.32
CA SER A 377 2.03 0.71 3.18
C SER A 377 2.70 -0.03 4.32
N LEU A 378 1.93 -0.44 5.34
CA LEU A 378 2.43 -1.27 6.44
C LEU A 378 2.57 -2.75 6.03
N PRO A 379 3.50 -3.50 6.64
CA PRO A 379 3.53 -4.97 6.57
C PRO A 379 2.15 -5.61 6.85
N PRO A 380 1.73 -6.65 6.11
CA PRO A 380 2.47 -7.36 5.08
C PRO A 380 2.43 -6.70 3.68
N TYR A 381 1.85 -5.51 3.55
CA TYR A 381 1.56 -4.88 2.25
C TYR A 381 2.58 -3.83 1.81
N ASP A 382 3.68 -3.69 2.55
CA ASP A 382 4.80 -2.77 2.30
C ASP A 382 5.63 -3.09 1.04
N TYR A 383 5.29 -4.13 0.29
CA TYR A 383 5.88 -4.44 -1.03
C TYR A 383 4.80 -4.69 -2.10
N TYR A 384 3.65 -4.04 -1.93
CA TYR A 384 2.55 -4.07 -2.87
C TYR A 384 2.30 -2.68 -3.42
N VAL A 385 1.90 -2.63 -4.68
CA VAL A 385 1.17 -1.49 -5.22
C VAL A 385 -0.30 -1.71 -4.88
N ILE A 386 -0.96 -0.70 -4.34
CA ILE A 386 -2.36 -0.75 -3.94
C ILE A 386 -3.13 0.29 -4.75
N MET A 387 -4.15 -0.17 -5.46
CA MET A 387 -5.06 0.73 -6.18
C MET A 387 -6.21 1.14 -5.26
N GLY A 388 -6.74 2.36 -5.45
CA GLY A 388 -7.97 2.78 -4.77
C GLY A 388 -9.16 1.84 -5.05
N PRO A 389 -10.26 1.92 -4.28
CA PRO A 389 -11.40 1.03 -4.43
C PRO A 389 -12.05 1.12 -5.81
N GLU A 390 -12.77 0.08 -6.20
CA GLU A 390 -13.36 -0.06 -7.54
C GLU A 390 -14.58 0.85 -7.77
N ASP A 391 -15.47 0.96 -6.76
CA ASP A 391 -16.62 1.86 -6.77
C ASP A 391 -16.68 2.66 -5.45
N PRO A 392 -15.82 3.68 -5.29
CA PRO A 392 -15.75 4.46 -4.05
C PRO A 392 -17.06 5.17 -3.71
N SER A 393 -17.86 5.55 -4.72
CA SER A 393 -19.15 6.21 -4.52
C SER A 393 -20.22 5.24 -4.02
N GLY A 394 -20.31 4.06 -4.63
CA GLY A 394 -21.18 2.98 -4.17
C GLY A 394 -20.79 2.48 -2.78
N LEU A 395 -19.48 2.36 -2.52
CA LEU A 395 -18.97 1.98 -1.20
C LEU A 395 -19.33 3.01 -0.14
N SER A 396 -19.11 4.31 -0.41
CA SER A 396 -19.48 5.41 0.50
C SER A 396 -20.98 5.44 0.79
N SER A 397 -21.81 5.27 -0.24
CA SER A 397 -23.27 5.21 -0.09
C SER A 397 -23.73 4.01 0.74
N LYS A 398 -23.05 2.87 0.62
CA LYS A 398 -23.33 1.68 1.43
C LYS A 398 -22.91 1.88 2.88
N MET A 399 -21.74 2.46 3.13
CA MET A 399 -21.26 2.78 4.48
C MET A 399 -22.21 3.77 5.17
N ALA A 400 -22.60 4.85 4.49
CA ALA A 400 -23.49 5.86 5.06
C ALA A 400 -24.82 5.26 5.55
N ARG A 401 -25.42 4.39 4.73
CA ARG A 401 -26.66 3.67 5.07
C ARG A 401 -26.51 2.77 6.31
N GLU A 402 -25.38 2.09 6.43
CA GLU A 402 -25.13 1.12 7.50
C GLU A 402 -24.69 1.78 8.82
N LEU A 403 -24.06 2.95 8.74
CA LEU A 403 -23.59 3.72 9.90
C LEU A 403 -24.65 4.68 10.44
N GLY A 404 -25.57 5.16 9.60
CA GLY A 404 -26.56 6.17 9.97
C GLY A 404 -26.00 7.61 9.99
N CYS A 405 -24.86 7.85 9.34
CA CYS A 405 -24.27 9.17 9.11
C CYS A 405 -23.73 9.26 7.68
N GLU A 406 -23.21 10.41 7.26
CA GLU A 406 -22.55 10.51 5.96
C GLU A 406 -21.22 9.75 5.98
N ALA A 407 -20.74 9.34 4.81
CA ALA A 407 -19.47 8.63 4.67
C ALA A 407 -18.75 9.00 3.39
N ALA A 408 -17.42 8.94 3.41
CA ALA A 408 -16.61 9.16 2.22
C ALA A 408 -15.33 8.30 2.24
N ILE A 409 -14.87 7.99 1.04
CA ILE A 409 -13.50 7.51 0.80
C ILE A 409 -12.65 8.72 0.45
N VAL A 410 -11.53 8.90 1.16
CA VAL A 410 -10.61 10.01 0.94
C VAL A 410 -9.20 9.47 0.71
N ASP A 411 -8.54 10.01 -0.30
CA ASP A 411 -7.10 9.92 -0.47
C ASP A 411 -6.47 11.23 0.03
N ALA A 412 -5.53 11.16 0.98
CA ALA A 412 -4.91 12.33 1.57
C ALA A 412 -3.42 12.08 1.83
N ASN A 413 -2.60 13.11 1.64
CA ASN A 413 -1.17 13.01 1.84
C ASN A 413 -0.58 14.21 2.60
N ASP A 414 0.67 14.04 3.03
CA ASP A 414 1.38 15.04 3.83
C ASP A 414 1.80 16.29 3.05
N LEU A 415 1.59 16.34 1.74
CA LEU A 415 1.88 17.50 0.90
C LEU A 415 0.74 18.52 0.89
N GLY A 416 -0.31 18.30 1.68
CA GLY A 416 -1.45 19.21 1.76
C GLY A 416 -2.53 18.94 0.72
N VAL A 417 -2.49 17.78 0.05
CA VAL A 417 -3.46 17.39 -0.97
C VAL A 417 -4.35 16.29 -0.39
N ALA A 418 -5.66 16.53 -0.44
CA ALA A 418 -6.68 15.54 -0.18
C ALA A 418 -7.67 15.52 -1.34
N TRP A 419 -8.24 14.35 -1.62
CA TRP A 419 -9.20 14.10 -2.67
C TRP A 419 -10.32 13.19 -2.16
N ALA A 420 -11.56 13.69 -2.21
CA ALA A 420 -12.75 12.91 -1.89
C ALA A 420 -13.12 12.03 -3.09
N VAL A 421 -12.49 10.87 -3.19
CA VAL A 421 -12.57 9.95 -4.34
C VAL A 421 -13.95 9.28 -4.48
N GLY A 422 -14.73 9.25 -3.41
CA GLY A 422 -16.16 8.94 -3.44
C GLY A 422 -16.81 9.28 -2.11
N TYR A 423 -18.09 9.59 -2.13
CA TYR A 423 -18.80 10.16 -0.98
C TYR A 423 -20.30 9.93 -1.10
N SER A 424 -20.99 9.92 0.03
CA SER A 424 -22.46 9.89 0.09
C SER A 424 -23.07 11.26 -0.26
N SER A 425 -24.37 11.27 -0.57
CA SER A 425 -25.05 12.43 -1.15
C SER A 425 -25.10 13.68 -0.27
N GLY A 426 -24.94 13.56 1.05
CA GLY A 426 -24.94 14.69 1.97
C GLY A 426 -23.57 15.36 2.15
N VAL A 427 -22.52 14.87 1.47
CA VAL A 427 -21.16 15.40 1.58
C VAL A 427 -20.90 16.48 0.53
N ASP A 428 -20.38 17.62 0.97
CA ASP A 428 -19.72 18.60 0.08
C ASP A 428 -18.25 18.19 -0.09
N PRO A 429 -17.85 17.69 -1.28
CA PRO A 429 -16.49 17.20 -1.49
C PRO A 429 -15.43 18.31 -1.44
N ALA A 430 -15.74 19.52 -1.92
CA ALA A 430 -14.76 20.60 -1.94
C ALA A 430 -14.42 21.07 -0.52
N TRP A 431 -15.45 21.18 0.33
CA TRP A 431 -15.27 21.45 1.75
C TRP A 431 -14.53 20.32 2.47
N LEU A 432 -14.88 19.06 2.18
CA LEU A 432 -14.23 17.91 2.80
C LEU A 432 -12.73 17.83 2.43
N GLU A 433 -12.37 18.09 1.17
CA GLU A 433 -10.98 18.13 0.72
C GLU A 433 -10.17 19.23 1.42
N GLU A 434 -10.76 20.40 1.63
CA GLU A 434 -10.13 21.48 2.40
C GLU A 434 -9.88 21.06 3.85
N VAL A 435 -10.90 20.50 4.51
CA VAL A 435 -10.83 20.03 5.90
C VAL A 435 -9.81 18.89 6.07
N MET A 436 -9.72 17.98 5.10
CA MET A 436 -8.82 16.83 5.16
C MET A 436 -7.39 17.13 4.68
N SER A 437 -7.13 18.32 4.15
CA SER A 437 -5.82 18.71 3.58
C SER A 437 -4.66 18.63 4.59
N SER A 438 -4.91 18.69 5.90
CA SER A 438 -3.88 18.50 6.93
C SER A 438 -3.48 17.04 7.13
N ASN A 439 -4.13 16.09 6.44
CA ASN A 439 -4.03 14.65 6.62
C ASN A 439 -4.19 14.23 8.10
N PRO A 440 -5.40 14.39 8.69
CA PRO A 440 -5.66 14.03 10.09
C PRO A 440 -5.55 12.52 10.35
N ALA A 441 -5.74 11.68 9.32
CA ALA A 441 -5.50 10.24 9.40
C ALA A 441 -4.03 9.91 9.64
N GLY A 442 -3.12 10.84 9.31
CA GLY A 442 -1.69 10.60 9.35
C GLY A 442 -1.25 9.45 8.46
N ASN A 443 -0.10 8.84 8.77
CA ASN A 443 0.49 7.78 7.95
C ASN A 443 1.13 6.69 8.80
N GLN A 444 1.43 5.55 8.16
CA GLN A 444 2.26 4.47 8.71
C GLN A 444 1.76 4.00 10.09
N GLU A 445 2.63 3.99 11.10
CA GLU A 445 2.42 3.34 12.39
C GLU A 445 1.37 4.02 13.29
N GLN A 446 0.84 5.18 12.85
CA GLN A 446 -0.29 5.83 13.53
C GLN A 446 -1.56 4.98 13.47
N GLN A 447 -1.73 4.17 12.41
CA GLN A 447 -2.83 3.20 12.26
C GLN A 447 -4.22 3.82 12.48
N THR A 448 -4.45 4.99 11.89
CA THR A 448 -5.69 5.76 11.97
C THR A 448 -6.35 5.94 10.59
N PRO A 449 -6.64 4.85 9.84
CA PRO A 449 -7.20 4.94 8.49
C PRO A 449 -8.66 5.39 8.47
N VAL A 450 -9.28 5.52 9.64
CA VAL A 450 -10.64 6.02 9.84
C VAL A 450 -10.56 7.39 10.52
N VAL A 451 -11.29 8.37 10.00
CA VAL A 451 -11.42 9.71 10.61
C VAL A 451 -12.88 10.08 10.68
N LEU A 452 -13.36 10.51 11.84
CA LEU A 452 -14.69 11.09 11.98
C LEU A 452 -14.58 12.61 11.91
N VAL A 453 -15.24 13.20 10.91
CA VAL A 453 -15.34 14.66 10.75
C VAL A 453 -16.64 15.11 11.39
N ARG A 454 -16.56 16.00 12.39
CA ARG A 454 -17.71 16.49 13.14
C ARG A 454 -17.75 18.01 13.13
N ARG A 455 -18.91 18.59 12.81
CA ARG A 455 -19.16 20.01 13.04
C ARG A 455 -19.60 20.21 14.49
N LYS A 456 -18.90 21.07 15.22
CA LYS A 456 -19.28 21.49 16.56
C LYS A 456 -20.57 22.32 16.46
N PRO A 457 -21.50 22.18 17.42
CA PRO A 457 -22.62 23.10 17.52
C PRO A 457 -22.07 24.53 17.66
N SER A 458 -22.66 25.48 16.93
CA SER A 458 -22.34 26.89 17.08
C SER A 458 -22.64 27.33 18.51
N THR A 459 -21.66 27.95 19.18
CA THR A 459 -21.81 28.51 20.54
C THR A 459 -22.71 29.76 20.60
N ASP A 460 -23.33 30.15 19.48
CA ASP A 460 -24.11 31.40 19.34
C ASP A 460 -25.62 31.19 19.56
N THR A 461 -26.01 30.38 20.54
CA THR A 461 -27.39 30.37 21.06
C THR A 461 -27.41 30.32 22.58
N VAL A 462 -27.30 31.51 23.19
CA VAL A 462 -27.84 31.80 24.53
C VAL A 462 -28.58 33.13 24.46
#